data_AF-A0A959FXQ4-F1
#
_entry.id   AF-A0A959FXQ4-F1
#
_cell.length_a   1.000
_cell.length_b   1.000
_cell.length_c   1.000
_cell.angle_alpha   90.00
_cell.angle_beta   90.00
_cell.angle_gamma   90.00
#
_symmetry.space_group_name_H-M   'P 1'
#
loop_
_entity.id
_entity.type
_entity.pdbx_description
1 polymer ?
#
loop_
_entity_poly.entity_id
_entity_poly.type
_entity_poly.pdbx_seq_one_letter_code
_entity_poly.pdbx_strand_id
1 'polypeptide(L)'
;MNKQAIWIIIGMMGAALFGIGWLQLNWIQFSIKQNEEQFEKNVFAALKEVGDRLEYDEQLQNYNYVNNGYMQSYLENEMKQRIKDGEVSVSFTIEGMPNPKPQFSMQELVTIIFSEQECDCSNCRADRVKTFSRLMQIQKGMDFLPLAERIQLDQVDDYLQEEFADLGIDIDFNSGIYSKRKESFVIKNGHYYVEDNQPQVTKEGYKNLYNSKYRVNLFQQGGVSPGLLVVFFPTKASYVWGSVWKTLLSG
;
A
#
# COMPACT_ATOMS: atom_id res chain seq x y z
N MET A 1 -19.76 73.30 3.95
CA MET A 1 -19.85 71.83 3.79
C MET A 1 -20.99 71.30 4.64
N ASN A 2 -21.90 70.53 4.06
CA ASN A 2 -23.06 69.99 4.77
C ASN A 2 -22.63 68.75 5.60
N LYS A 3 -22.86 68.77 6.93
CA LYS A 3 -22.49 67.68 7.85
C LYS A 3 -23.16 66.34 7.49
N GLN A 4 -24.32 66.41 6.81
CA GLN A 4 -25.03 65.22 6.33
C GLN A 4 -24.28 64.49 5.20
N ALA A 5 -23.56 65.22 4.34
CA ALA A 5 -22.80 64.61 3.25
C ALA A 5 -21.63 63.75 3.79
N ILE A 6 -20.99 64.20 4.87
CA ILE A 6 -19.88 63.48 5.51
C ILE A 6 -20.37 62.17 6.14
N TRP A 7 -21.55 62.17 6.77
CA TRP A 7 -22.10 60.97 7.41
C TRP A 7 -22.52 59.89 6.41
N ILE A 8 -23.07 60.29 5.26
CA ILE A 8 -23.42 59.37 4.17
C ILE A 8 -22.17 58.66 3.60
N ILE A 9 -21.06 59.39 3.43
CA ILE A 9 -19.81 58.81 2.90
C ILE A 9 -19.24 57.77 3.87
N ILE A 10 -19.21 58.08 5.18
CA ILE A 10 -18.72 57.17 6.21
C ILE A 10 -19.58 55.89 6.25
N GLY A 11 -20.90 56.02 6.15
CA GLY A 11 -21.81 54.88 6.08
C GLY A 11 -21.59 54.01 4.84
N MET A 12 -21.40 54.63 3.67
CA MET A 12 -21.15 53.92 2.41
C MET A 12 -19.80 53.19 2.41
N MET A 13 -18.74 53.82 2.96
CA MET A 13 -17.43 53.17 3.13
C MET A 13 -17.50 51.98 4.09
N GLY A 14 -18.23 52.12 5.21
CA GLY A 14 -18.41 51.03 6.17
C GLY A 14 -19.14 49.82 5.56
N ALA A 15 -20.21 50.07 4.79
CA ALA A 15 -20.96 49.02 4.11
C ALA A 15 -20.10 48.29 3.06
N ALA A 16 -19.28 49.02 2.31
CA ALA A 16 -18.35 48.44 1.33
C ALA A 16 -17.30 47.54 2.00
N LEU A 17 -16.68 48.01 3.09
CA LEU A 17 -15.70 47.23 3.85
C LEU A 17 -16.31 45.95 4.44
N PHE A 18 -17.53 46.03 4.94
CA PHE A 18 -18.23 44.87 5.49
C PHE A 18 -18.57 43.82 4.41
N GLY A 19 -19.01 44.28 3.23
CA GLY A 19 -19.28 43.40 2.09
C GLY A 19 -18.04 42.66 1.61
N ILE A 20 -16.88 43.34 1.57
CA ILE A 20 -15.60 42.73 1.20
C ILE A 20 -15.17 41.70 2.25
N GLY A 21 -15.26 42.01 3.54
CA GLY A 21 -14.93 41.08 4.61
C GLY A 21 -15.77 39.80 4.56
N TRP A 22 -17.07 39.92 4.25
CA TRP A 22 -17.94 38.75 4.09
C TRP A 22 -17.54 37.85 2.92
N LEU A 23 -17.17 38.43 1.78
CA LEU A 23 -16.69 37.68 0.62
C LEU A 23 -15.37 36.95 0.93
N GLN A 24 -14.45 37.61 1.64
CA GLN A 24 -13.18 37.02 2.04
C GLN A 24 -13.36 35.80 2.95
N LEU A 25 -14.31 35.84 3.91
CA LEU A 25 -14.58 34.70 4.79
C LEU A 25 -15.09 33.47 4.02
N ASN A 26 -16.02 33.67 3.08
CA ASN A 26 -16.54 32.58 2.25
C ASN A 26 -15.47 32.01 1.32
N TRP A 27 -14.63 32.88 0.76
CA TRP A 27 -13.53 32.45 -0.10
C TRP A 27 -12.48 31.63 0.66
N ILE A 28 -12.12 32.01 1.90
CA ILE A 28 -11.18 31.24 2.73
C ILE A 28 -11.71 29.82 2.98
N GLN A 29 -12.97 29.69 3.39
CA GLN A 29 -13.58 28.38 3.63
C GLN A 29 -13.58 27.52 2.36
N PHE A 30 -13.93 28.12 1.23
CA PHE A 30 -13.94 27.45 -0.06
C PHE A 30 -12.53 27.04 -0.50
N SER A 31 -11.55 27.93 -0.39
CA SER A 31 -10.15 27.67 -0.77
C SER A 31 -9.53 26.57 0.07
N ILE A 32 -9.75 26.57 1.39
CA ILE A 32 -9.29 25.49 2.28
C ILE A 32 -9.89 24.16 1.83
N LYS A 33 -11.22 24.11 1.62
CA LYS A 33 -11.90 22.89 1.21
C LYS A 33 -11.37 22.36 -0.12
N GLN A 34 -11.17 23.23 -1.11
CA GLN A 34 -10.60 22.85 -2.39
C GLN A 34 -9.17 22.32 -2.26
N ASN A 35 -8.33 22.98 -1.46
CA ASN A 35 -6.97 22.53 -1.20
C ASN A 35 -6.95 21.17 -0.50
N GLU A 36 -7.86 20.92 0.44
CA GLU A 36 -7.99 19.60 1.08
C GLU A 36 -8.39 18.51 0.09
N GLU A 37 -9.36 18.77 -0.78
CA GLU A 37 -9.82 17.83 -1.80
C GLU A 37 -8.72 17.53 -2.83
N GLN A 38 -7.99 18.55 -3.27
CA GLN A 38 -6.89 18.39 -4.21
C GLN A 38 -5.73 17.62 -3.57
N PHE A 39 -5.35 17.97 -2.34
CA PHE A 39 -4.35 17.23 -1.57
C PHE A 39 -4.73 15.76 -1.44
N GLU A 40 -5.98 15.48 -1.09
CA GLU A 40 -6.47 14.11 -0.94
C GLU A 40 -6.41 13.32 -2.27
N LYS A 41 -6.86 13.91 -3.37
CA LYS A 41 -6.77 13.29 -4.70
C LYS A 41 -5.32 13.00 -5.10
N ASN A 42 -4.43 13.96 -4.90
CA ASN A 42 -3.02 13.81 -5.24
C ASN A 42 -2.36 12.72 -4.40
N VAL A 43 -2.62 12.69 -3.08
CA VAL A 43 -2.11 11.62 -2.21
C VAL A 43 -2.59 10.25 -2.70
N PHE A 44 -3.89 10.09 -3.01
CA PHE A 44 -4.38 8.80 -3.50
C PHE A 44 -3.80 8.42 -4.87
N ALA A 45 -3.56 9.39 -5.75
CA ALA A 45 -2.90 9.17 -7.03
C ALA A 45 -1.46 8.67 -6.84
N ALA A 46 -0.66 9.36 -6.03
CA ALA A 46 0.71 8.94 -5.70
C ALA A 46 0.74 7.55 -5.05
N LEU A 47 -0.10 7.29 -4.05
CA LEU A 47 -0.14 5.98 -3.38
C LEU A 47 -0.51 4.85 -4.34
N LYS A 48 -1.37 5.13 -5.32
CA LYS A 48 -1.73 4.17 -6.35
C LYS A 48 -0.55 3.92 -7.29
N GLU A 49 0.11 4.98 -7.76
CA GLU A 49 1.27 4.87 -8.64
C GLU A 49 2.43 4.12 -7.96
N VAL A 50 2.72 4.41 -6.70
CA VAL A 50 3.69 3.62 -5.90
C VAL A 50 3.27 2.15 -5.82
N GLY A 51 1.98 1.88 -5.58
CA GLY A 51 1.48 0.51 -5.57
C GLY A 51 1.67 -0.21 -6.90
N ASP A 52 1.43 0.48 -8.01
CA ASP A 52 1.58 -0.05 -9.37
C ASP A 52 3.07 -0.26 -9.73
N ARG A 53 3.97 0.66 -9.33
CA ARG A 53 5.43 0.53 -9.47
C ARG A 53 5.99 -0.65 -8.66
N LEU A 54 5.57 -0.79 -7.39
CA LEU A 54 5.96 -1.92 -6.54
C LEU A 54 5.47 -3.26 -7.13
N GLU A 55 4.27 -3.29 -7.70
CA GLU A 55 3.75 -4.48 -8.38
C GLU A 55 4.54 -4.81 -9.66
N TYR A 56 4.96 -3.80 -10.42
CA TYR A 56 5.81 -3.97 -11.59
C TYR A 56 7.20 -4.52 -11.23
N ASP A 57 7.84 -3.98 -10.18
CA ASP A 57 9.15 -4.44 -9.73
C ASP A 57 9.12 -5.86 -9.18
N GLU A 58 8.03 -6.24 -8.48
CA GLU A 58 7.81 -7.62 -8.01
C GLU A 58 7.76 -8.60 -9.19
N GLN A 59 7.05 -8.26 -10.26
CA GLN A 59 6.92 -9.11 -11.45
C GLN A 59 8.27 -9.33 -12.15
N LEU A 60 9.12 -8.30 -12.20
CA LEU A 60 10.46 -8.40 -12.79
C LEU A 60 11.42 -9.22 -11.92
N GLN A 61 11.34 -9.05 -10.60
CA GLN A 61 12.24 -9.72 -9.66
C GLN A 61 11.85 -11.18 -9.40
N ASN A 62 10.57 -11.55 -9.56
CA ASN A 62 10.05 -12.90 -9.38
C ASN A 62 10.75 -13.97 -10.27
N TYR A 63 11.51 -13.56 -11.29
CA TYR A 63 12.28 -14.49 -12.11
C TYR A 63 13.50 -15.09 -11.38
N ASN A 64 14.09 -14.38 -10.41
CA ASN A 64 15.38 -14.76 -9.80
C ASN A 64 15.31 -15.16 -8.31
N TYR A 65 14.27 -14.76 -7.56
CA TYR A 65 14.20 -14.99 -6.11
C TYR A 65 13.88 -16.42 -5.69
N VAL A 66 13.28 -17.21 -6.57
CA VAL A 66 12.81 -18.55 -6.18
C VAL A 66 13.98 -19.56 -6.07
N ASN A 67 15.21 -19.22 -6.47
CA ASN A 67 16.34 -20.15 -6.44
C ASN A 67 17.19 -20.13 -5.15
N ASN A 68 16.79 -19.41 -4.10
CA ASN A 68 17.51 -19.48 -2.81
C ASN A 68 16.90 -20.56 -1.89
N GLY A 69 17.75 -21.29 -1.16
CA GLY A 69 17.32 -22.42 -0.32
C GLY A 69 16.42 -22.02 0.86
N TYR A 70 16.49 -20.76 1.28
CA TYR A 70 15.65 -20.21 2.36
C TYR A 70 14.18 -20.13 1.94
N MET A 71 13.91 -19.55 0.76
CA MET A 71 12.56 -19.44 0.21
C MET A 71 11.91 -20.81 0.00
N GLN A 72 12.69 -21.78 -0.50
CA GLN A 72 12.22 -23.15 -0.67
C GLN A 72 11.74 -23.76 0.65
N SER A 73 12.50 -23.59 1.73
CA SER A 73 12.14 -24.12 3.05
C SER A 73 10.91 -23.43 3.66
N TYR A 74 10.75 -22.13 3.44
CA TYR A 74 9.59 -21.37 3.89
C TYR A 74 8.32 -21.84 3.17
N LEU A 75 8.36 -21.92 1.84
CA LEU A 75 7.23 -22.37 1.00
C LEU A 75 6.81 -23.80 1.35
N GLU A 76 7.78 -24.69 1.56
CA GLU A 76 7.53 -26.07 1.96
C GLU A 76 6.81 -26.14 3.32
N ASN A 77 7.26 -25.36 4.29
CA ASN A 77 6.65 -25.32 5.62
C ASN A 77 5.26 -24.68 5.61
N GLU A 78 5.07 -23.56 4.90
CA GLU A 78 3.76 -22.90 4.78
C GLU A 78 2.74 -23.83 4.09
N MET A 79 3.16 -24.53 3.03
CA MET A 79 2.33 -25.55 2.38
C MET A 79 1.94 -26.69 3.31
N LYS A 80 2.91 -27.25 4.04
CA LYS A 80 2.64 -28.33 4.99
C LYS A 80 1.62 -27.93 6.04
N GLN A 81 1.62 -26.67 6.48
CA GLN A 81 0.62 -26.17 7.43
C GLN A 81 -0.75 -25.99 6.78
N ARG A 82 -0.84 -25.32 5.63
CA ARG A 82 -2.15 -25.11 4.96
C ARG A 82 -2.83 -26.40 4.52
N ILE A 83 -2.05 -27.41 4.15
CA ILE A 83 -2.56 -28.76 3.88
C ILE A 83 -3.16 -29.39 5.15
N LYS A 84 -2.55 -29.18 6.32
CA LYS A 84 -3.09 -29.64 7.61
C LYS A 84 -4.37 -28.90 7.98
N ASP A 85 -4.42 -27.61 7.69
CA ASP A 85 -5.58 -26.75 7.99
C ASP A 85 -6.74 -26.93 6.99
N GLY A 86 -6.54 -27.71 5.93
CA GLY A 86 -7.58 -28.03 4.94
C GLY A 86 -7.93 -26.90 3.97
N GLU A 87 -7.17 -25.79 3.98
CA GLU A 87 -7.40 -24.62 3.11
C GLU A 87 -7.07 -24.89 1.64
N VAL A 88 -6.24 -25.91 1.36
CA VAL A 88 -5.72 -26.20 0.02
C VAL A 88 -6.07 -27.65 -0.35
N SER A 89 -7.12 -27.82 -1.17
CA SER A 89 -7.48 -29.09 -1.80
C SER A 89 -7.33 -28.99 -3.31
N VAL A 90 -6.31 -29.62 -3.88
CA VAL A 90 -6.09 -29.63 -5.33
C VAL A 90 -6.06 -31.06 -5.82
N SER A 91 -7.00 -31.40 -6.68
CA SER A 91 -7.01 -32.66 -7.42
C SER A 91 -6.68 -32.37 -8.87
N PHE A 92 -5.55 -32.90 -9.36
CA PHE A 92 -5.20 -32.83 -10.77
C PHE A 92 -5.42 -34.19 -11.43
N THR A 93 -6.04 -34.18 -12.60
CA THR A 93 -6.19 -35.38 -13.44
C THR A 93 -5.30 -35.21 -14.66
N ILE A 94 -4.30 -36.06 -14.83
CA ILE A 94 -3.43 -36.03 -16.03
C ILE A 94 -4.16 -36.77 -17.15
N GLU A 95 -4.60 -36.05 -18.18
CA GLU A 95 -5.16 -36.68 -19.38
C GLU A 95 -4.06 -37.37 -20.18
N GLY A 96 -4.24 -38.67 -20.48
CA GLY A 96 -3.30 -39.47 -21.28
C GLY A 96 -2.67 -40.69 -20.59
N MET A 97 -2.95 -40.95 -19.29
CA MET A 97 -2.51 -42.18 -18.60
C MET A 97 -3.55 -43.32 -18.69
N PRO A 98 -3.10 -44.60 -18.72
CA PRO A 98 -4.01 -45.74 -18.69
C PRO A 98 -4.75 -45.84 -17.36
N ASN A 99 -5.99 -46.35 -17.40
CA ASN A 99 -6.83 -46.52 -16.22
C ASN A 99 -6.24 -47.55 -15.22
N PRO A 100 -6.35 -47.32 -13.90
CA PRO A 100 -7.04 -46.19 -13.27
C PRO A 100 -6.20 -44.91 -13.31
N LYS A 101 -6.85 -43.77 -13.62
CA LYS A 101 -6.22 -42.45 -13.56
C LYS A 101 -5.73 -42.21 -12.11
N PRO A 102 -4.41 -42.10 -11.86
CA PRO A 102 -3.92 -41.89 -10.51
C PRO A 102 -4.39 -40.53 -9.99
N GLN A 103 -5.04 -40.55 -8.82
CA GLN A 103 -5.44 -39.34 -8.10
C GLN A 103 -4.29 -39.03 -7.15
N PHE A 104 -3.47 -38.04 -7.49
CA PHE A 104 -2.36 -37.62 -6.62
C PHE A 104 -2.88 -36.63 -5.58
N SER A 105 -2.55 -36.89 -4.31
CA SER A 105 -2.76 -35.92 -3.23
C SER A 105 -1.76 -34.76 -3.35
N MET A 106 -2.09 -33.57 -2.83
CA MET A 106 -1.16 -32.43 -2.80
C MET A 106 0.15 -32.78 -2.07
N GLN A 107 0.07 -33.66 -1.07
CA GLN A 107 1.22 -34.15 -0.33
C GLN A 107 2.17 -34.91 -1.25
N GLU A 108 1.66 -35.79 -2.11
CA GLU A 108 2.47 -36.50 -3.11
C GLU A 108 3.00 -35.57 -4.19
N LEU A 109 2.21 -34.60 -4.67
CA LEU A 109 2.64 -33.67 -5.71
C LEU A 109 3.75 -32.72 -5.21
N VAL A 110 3.59 -32.16 -4.01
CA VAL A 110 4.61 -31.34 -3.33
C VAL A 110 5.85 -32.19 -3.07
N THR A 111 5.67 -33.42 -2.57
CA THR A 111 6.79 -34.33 -2.37
C THR A 111 7.47 -34.67 -3.69
N ILE A 112 6.76 -34.89 -4.80
CA ILE A 112 7.36 -35.18 -6.11
C ILE A 112 8.15 -33.97 -6.64
N ILE A 113 7.59 -32.76 -6.56
CA ILE A 113 8.23 -31.53 -7.05
C ILE A 113 9.48 -31.20 -6.23
N PHE A 114 9.42 -31.39 -4.91
CA PHE A 114 10.52 -31.13 -3.99
C PHE A 114 11.37 -32.36 -3.65
N SER A 115 11.04 -33.55 -4.19
CA SER A 115 11.78 -34.77 -3.89
C SER A 115 13.21 -34.69 -4.40
N GLU A 116 14.14 -35.07 -3.53
CA GLU A 116 15.56 -35.27 -3.81
C GLU A 116 15.83 -36.47 -4.73
N GLN A 117 14.97 -36.77 -5.72
CA GLN A 117 15.38 -37.67 -6.79
C GLN A 117 16.35 -36.94 -7.72
N GLU A 118 17.64 -37.13 -7.41
CA GLU A 118 18.82 -37.09 -8.29
C GLU A 118 18.88 -35.93 -9.29
N CYS A 119 18.66 -34.71 -8.85
CA CYS A 119 18.91 -33.52 -9.66
C CYS A 119 19.75 -32.52 -8.86
N ASP A 120 21.02 -32.86 -8.70
CA ASP A 120 22.02 -32.06 -7.98
C ASP A 120 22.66 -30.98 -8.86
N CYS A 121 21.85 -30.29 -9.68
CA CYS A 121 22.34 -29.19 -10.50
C CYS A 121 21.53 -27.91 -10.27
N SER A 122 22.25 -26.79 -10.11
CA SER A 122 21.67 -25.47 -9.81
C SER A 122 20.57 -25.06 -10.79
N ASN A 123 20.66 -25.48 -12.06
CA ASN A 123 19.68 -25.15 -13.10
C ASN A 123 18.40 -25.99 -12.96
N CYS A 124 18.50 -27.28 -12.57
CA CYS A 124 17.31 -28.11 -12.38
C CYS A 124 16.53 -27.71 -11.13
N ARG A 125 17.23 -27.30 -10.06
CA ARG A 125 16.58 -26.71 -8.88
C ARG A 125 15.77 -25.47 -9.26
N ALA A 126 16.37 -24.56 -10.03
CA ALA A 126 15.70 -23.37 -10.53
C ALA A 126 14.49 -23.71 -11.43
N ASP A 127 14.62 -24.69 -12.34
CA ASP A 127 13.55 -25.08 -13.26
C ASP A 127 12.36 -25.76 -12.56
N ARG A 128 12.60 -26.62 -11.56
CA ARG A 128 11.54 -27.22 -10.74
C ARG A 128 10.79 -26.17 -9.97
N VAL A 129 11.53 -25.24 -9.37
CA VAL A 129 10.95 -24.15 -8.62
C VAL A 129 10.16 -23.19 -9.53
N LYS A 130 10.64 -22.90 -10.76
CA LYS A 130 9.92 -22.11 -11.77
C LYS A 130 8.65 -22.81 -12.24
N THR A 131 8.70 -24.13 -12.38
CA THR A 131 7.53 -24.95 -12.72
C THR A 131 6.51 -24.95 -11.59
N PHE A 132 6.98 -25.06 -10.35
CA PHE A 132 6.18 -24.98 -9.15
C PHE A 132 5.54 -23.59 -9.01
N SER A 133 6.31 -22.50 -9.03
CA SER A 133 5.78 -21.14 -8.92
C SER A 133 4.74 -20.84 -10.01
N ARG A 134 4.94 -21.32 -11.25
CA ARG A 134 3.93 -21.25 -12.31
C ARG A 134 2.66 -22.05 -11.97
N LEU A 135 2.80 -23.27 -11.45
CA LEU A 135 1.67 -24.09 -11.03
C LEU A 135 0.90 -23.44 -9.86
N MET A 136 1.61 -22.77 -8.95
CA MET A 136 1.05 -21.99 -7.85
C MET A 136 0.33 -20.73 -8.33
N GLN A 137 0.84 -20.05 -9.37
CA GLN A 137 0.18 -18.90 -10.00
C GLN A 137 -1.14 -19.28 -10.70
N ILE A 138 -1.27 -20.51 -11.21
CA ILE A 138 -2.48 -20.98 -11.90
C ILE A 138 -3.66 -21.16 -10.91
N GLN A 139 -3.39 -21.50 -9.65
CA GLN A 139 -4.42 -21.44 -8.60
C GLN A 139 -4.54 -20.01 -8.04
N LYS A 140 -5.44 -19.24 -8.64
CA LYS A 140 -5.88 -17.94 -8.11
C LYS A 140 -6.19 -18.04 -6.61
N GLY A 141 -5.48 -17.26 -5.78
CA GLY A 141 -5.78 -17.12 -4.34
C GLY A 141 -4.73 -17.65 -3.37
N MET A 142 -3.60 -18.15 -3.87
CA MET A 142 -2.58 -18.80 -3.05
C MET A 142 -1.33 -17.94 -2.91
N ASP A 143 -1.40 -16.93 -2.04
CA ASP A 143 -0.27 -16.06 -1.69
C ASP A 143 0.72 -16.79 -0.77
N PHE A 144 1.64 -17.61 -1.30
CA PHE A 144 2.61 -18.32 -0.45
C PHE A 144 3.84 -17.49 -0.05
N LEU A 145 3.94 -16.24 -0.50
CA LEU A 145 5.06 -15.38 -0.20
C LEU A 145 4.58 -14.30 0.76
N PRO A 146 5.26 -14.07 1.90
CA PRO A 146 4.90 -12.98 2.79
C PRO A 146 5.16 -11.65 2.06
N LEU A 147 4.22 -10.71 2.19
CA LEU A 147 4.33 -9.36 1.60
C LEU A 147 5.68 -8.69 1.86
N ALA A 148 6.22 -8.93 3.06
CA ALA A 148 7.49 -8.39 3.55
C ALA A 148 8.71 -8.81 2.70
N GLU A 149 8.58 -9.94 2.00
CA GLU A 149 9.66 -10.55 1.21
C GLU A 149 9.46 -10.29 -0.30
N ARG A 150 8.27 -9.83 -0.71
CA ARG A 150 7.97 -9.35 -2.07
C ARG A 150 8.37 -7.89 -2.31
N ILE A 151 8.54 -7.11 -1.24
CA ILE A 151 8.79 -5.67 -1.29
C ILE A 151 10.20 -5.40 -0.77
N GLN A 152 11.05 -4.75 -1.56
CA GLN A 152 12.31 -4.20 -1.05
C GLN A 152 11.99 -2.96 -0.22
N LEU A 153 12.28 -2.99 1.08
CA LEU A 153 11.86 -1.94 2.03
C LEU A 153 12.42 -0.57 1.67
N ASP A 154 13.65 -0.53 1.17
CA ASP A 154 14.34 0.72 0.87
C ASP A 154 13.68 1.47 -0.31
N GLN A 155 12.99 0.76 -1.22
CA GLN A 155 12.39 1.36 -2.41
C GLN A 155 11.05 2.05 -2.16
N VAL A 156 10.33 1.67 -1.10
CA VAL A 156 8.96 2.17 -0.85
C VAL A 156 8.99 3.65 -0.48
N ASP A 157 9.91 4.03 0.40
CA ASP A 157 10.02 5.41 0.85
C ASP A 157 10.58 6.31 -0.26
N ASP A 158 11.52 5.80 -1.06
CA ASP A 158 12.04 6.48 -2.25
C ASP A 158 10.92 6.76 -3.28
N TYR A 159 10.11 5.74 -3.61
CA TYR A 159 8.98 5.91 -4.54
C TYR A 159 7.91 6.84 -4.00
N LEU A 160 7.61 6.78 -2.69
CA LEU A 160 6.69 7.73 -2.06
C LEU A 160 7.21 9.16 -2.15
N GLN A 161 8.49 9.35 -1.89
CA GLN A 161 9.11 10.68 -1.95
C GLN A 161 9.12 11.24 -3.38
N GLU A 162 9.44 10.41 -4.38
CA GLU A 162 9.39 10.78 -5.79
C GLU A 162 7.97 11.16 -6.23
N GLU A 163 6.99 10.30 -5.98
CA GLU A 163 5.60 10.51 -6.40
C GLU A 163 4.94 11.70 -5.69
N PHE A 164 5.24 11.92 -4.41
CA PHE A 164 4.76 13.11 -3.70
C PHE A 164 5.41 14.38 -4.23
N ALA A 165 6.72 14.37 -4.53
CA ALA A 165 7.40 15.52 -5.11
C ALA A 165 6.83 15.87 -6.50
N ASP A 166 6.57 14.87 -7.35
CA ASP A 166 6.00 15.04 -8.69
C ASP A 166 4.60 15.66 -8.66
N LEU A 167 3.81 15.36 -7.63
CA LEU A 167 2.49 15.95 -7.40
C LEU A 167 2.51 17.27 -6.61
N GLY A 168 3.69 17.81 -6.31
CA GLY A 168 3.88 19.03 -5.55
C GLY A 168 3.41 18.93 -4.09
N ILE A 169 3.49 17.73 -3.51
CA ILE A 169 3.22 17.44 -2.10
C ILE A 169 4.54 17.48 -1.34
N ASP A 170 4.89 18.63 -0.77
CA ASP A 170 6.09 18.81 0.05
C ASP A 170 5.71 18.89 1.54
N ILE A 171 5.48 17.71 2.14
CA ILE A 171 5.09 17.58 3.55
C ILE A 171 5.66 16.29 4.13
N ASP A 172 6.14 16.37 5.37
CA ASP A 172 6.59 15.20 6.13
C ASP A 172 5.48 14.15 6.25
N PHE A 173 5.84 12.89 6.06
CA PHE A 173 4.93 11.77 6.13
C PHE A 173 5.56 10.57 6.85
N ASN A 174 4.70 9.75 7.45
CA ASN A 174 5.05 8.43 7.95
C ASN A 174 4.42 7.38 7.05
N SER A 175 5.19 6.40 6.62
CA SER A 175 4.74 5.30 5.76
C SER A 175 4.64 4.00 6.54
N GLY A 176 3.79 3.10 6.08
CA GLY A 176 3.75 1.74 6.60
C GLY A 176 3.00 0.78 5.70
N ILE A 177 3.45 -0.48 5.72
CA ILE A 177 2.82 -1.57 4.98
C ILE A 177 2.11 -2.47 5.96
N TYR A 178 0.80 -2.58 5.78
CA TYR A 178 -0.09 -3.39 6.59
C TYR A 178 -0.38 -4.71 5.89
N SER A 179 -0.17 -5.83 6.59
CA SER A 179 -0.55 -7.15 6.09
C SER A 179 -1.96 -7.50 6.54
N LYS A 180 -2.85 -7.81 5.59
CA LYS A 180 -4.21 -8.26 5.95
C LYS A 180 -4.23 -9.64 6.58
N ARG A 181 -3.21 -10.47 6.29
CA ARG A 181 -3.10 -11.82 6.87
C ARG A 181 -2.67 -11.79 8.34
N LYS A 182 -1.67 -10.97 8.67
CA LYS A 182 -1.16 -10.85 10.04
C LYS A 182 -1.95 -9.86 10.88
N GLU A 183 -2.87 -9.13 10.25
CA GLU A 183 -3.62 -8.02 10.85
C GLU A 183 -2.71 -6.97 11.54
N SER A 184 -1.49 -6.82 11.02
CA SER A 184 -0.47 -5.96 11.61
C SER A 184 0.41 -5.28 10.57
N PHE A 185 1.04 -4.18 11.00
CA PHE A 185 2.05 -3.48 10.20
C PHE A 185 3.33 -4.30 10.20
N VAL A 186 3.80 -4.61 9.00
CA VAL A 186 5.03 -5.37 8.79
C VAL A 186 6.22 -4.44 8.56
N ILE A 187 5.96 -3.25 8.02
CA ILE A 187 6.97 -2.23 7.73
C ILE A 187 6.43 -0.88 8.22
N LYS A 188 7.28 -0.10 8.87
CA LYS A 188 6.99 1.30 9.27
C LYS A 188 8.25 2.14 9.02
N ASN A 189 8.12 3.25 8.30
CA ASN A 189 9.21 4.21 8.03
C ASN A 189 10.54 3.51 7.66
N GLY A 190 10.53 2.69 6.61
CA GLY A 190 11.72 1.99 6.12
C GLY A 190 12.23 0.81 6.97
N HIS A 191 11.60 0.47 8.10
CA HIS A 191 12.06 -0.60 8.99
C HIS A 191 11.04 -1.72 9.16
N TYR A 192 11.52 -2.97 9.18
CA TYR A 192 10.72 -4.14 9.55
C TYR A 192 10.23 -4.00 10.99
N TYR A 193 8.92 -4.12 11.16
CA TYR A 193 8.28 -4.07 12.47
C TYR A 193 8.10 -5.51 12.98
N VAL A 194 8.81 -5.85 14.05
CA VAL A 194 8.60 -7.10 14.79
C VAL A 194 7.44 -6.88 15.76
N GLU A 195 6.46 -7.78 15.74
CA GLU A 195 5.37 -7.80 16.73
C GLU A 195 5.94 -8.03 18.12
N ASP A 196 6.21 -6.95 18.85
CA ASP A 196 6.28 -7.03 20.29
C ASP A 196 4.86 -7.27 20.81
N ASN A 197 4.69 -8.36 21.56
CA ASN A 197 3.48 -8.85 22.21
C ASN A 197 2.88 -7.88 23.27
N GLN A 198 3.23 -6.59 23.20
CA GLN A 198 2.69 -5.56 24.07
C GLN A 198 1.47 -4.92 23.40
N PRO A 199 0.32 -4.84 24.10
CA PRO A 199 -0.83 -4.11 23.61
C PRO A 199 -0.42 -2.66 23.36
N GLN A 200 -0.29 -2.31 22.08
CA GLN A 200 -0.03 -0.94 21.64
C GLN A 200 -1.22 -0.10 22.09
N VAL A 201 -1.00 0.69 23.13
CA VAL A 201 -2.00 1.65 23.61
C VAL A 201 -2.12 2.74 22.55
N THR A 202 -2.94 2.51 21.53
CA THR A 202 -3.45 3.58 20.68
C THR A 202 -4.25 4.48 21.61
N LYS A 203 -3.63 5.56 22.10
CA LYS A 203 -4.36 6.60 22.83
C LYS A 203 -5.55 7.00 21.96
N GLU A 204 -6.76 6.68 22.42
CA GLU A 204 -8.00 7.00 21.70
C GLU A 204 -7.98 8.48 21.32
N GLY A 205 -8.18 8.76 20.03
CA GLY A 205 -8.20 10.13 19.49
C GLY A 205 -6.92 10.63 18.80
N TYR A 206 -5.78 9.94 18.90
CA TYR A 206 -4.56 10.34 18.18
C TYR A 206 -4.54 9.80 16.75
N LYS A 207 -4.45 10.68 15.75
CA LYS A 207 -4.28 10.26 14.35
C LYS A 207 -2.88 9.66 14.16
N ASN A 208 -2.81 8.45 13.64
CA ASN A 208 -1.60 7.65 13.43
C ASN A 208 -1.78 6.74 12.19
N LEU A 209 -0.76 5.95 11.85
CA LEU A 209 -0.82 5.00 10.74
C LEU A 209 -2.03 4.05 10.82
N TYR A 210 -2.45 3.62 12.01
CA TYR A 210 -3.56 2.69 12.21
C TYR A 210 -4.93 3.28 11.80
N ASN A 211 -5.15 4.58 12.05
CA ASN A 211 -6.41 5.26 11.73
C ASN A 211 -6.31 6.22 10.55
N SER A 212 -5.20 6.23 9.81
CA SER A 212 -5.05 7.08 8.64
C SER A 212 -6.07 6.71 7.56
N LYS A 213 -6.68 7.72 6.95
CA LYS A 213 -7.58 7.54 5.81
C LYS A 213 -6.85 7.26 4.50
N TYR A 214 -5.57 7.60 4.41
CA TYR A 214 -4.76 7.49 3.21
C TYR A 214 -4.17 6.08 3.12
N ARG A 215 -4.93 5.18 2.51
CA ARG A 215 -4.56 3.77 2.35
C ARG A 215 -4.94 3.26 0.97
N VAL A 216 -4.05 2.49 0.35
CA VAL A 216 -4.25 1.86 -0.97
C VAL A 216 -3.93 0.36 -0.88
N ASN A 217 -4.72 -0.45 -1.58
CA ASN A 217 -4.48 -1.88 -1.73
C ASN A 217 -3.28 -2.14 -2.63
N LEU A 218 -2.31 -2.91 -2.13
CA LEU A 218 -1.15 -3.37 -2.91
C LEU A 218 -1.44 -4.72 -3.58
N PHE A 219 -0.84 -4.96 -4.75
CA PHE A 219 -0.90 -6.22 -5.50
C PHE A 219 -2.33 -6.69 -5.81
N GLN A 220 -3.07 -5.90 -6.59
CA GLN A 220 -4.47 -6.19 -6.90
C GLN A 220 -4.66 -7.14 -8.09
N GLN A 221 -3.64 -7.37 -8.91
CA GLN A 221 -3.79 -8.16 -10.14
C GLN A 221 -4.14 -9.65 -9.89
N GLY A 222 -3.86 -10.17 -8.69
CA GLY A 222 -4.15 -11.55 -8.27
C GLY A 222 -5.53 -11.79 -7.63
N GLY A 223 -6.37 -10.76 -7.47
CA GLY A 223 -7.68 -10.86 -6.81
C GLY A 223 -7.71 -10.17 -5.44
N VAL A 224 -7.62 -10.94 -4.35
CA VAL A 224 -7.65 -10.35 -2.99
C VAL A 224 -6.29 -9.73 -2.69
N SER A 225 -6.26 -8.40 -2.57
CA SER A 225 -5.04 -7.67 -2.23
C SER A 225 -4.49 -8.14 -0.87
N PRO A 226 -3.26 -8.67 -0.81
CA PRO A 226 -2.68 -9.23 0.42
C PRO A 226 -2.39 -8.17 1.49
N GLY A 227 -2.19 -6.91 1.11
CA GLY A 227 -1.73 -5.84 2.00
C GLY A 227 -2.14 -4.44 1.57
N LEU A 228 -1.92 -3.48 2.47
CA LEU A 228 -2.24 -2.08 2.27
C LEU A 228 -0.99 -1.24 2.45
N LEU A 229 -0.76 -0.29 1.54
CA LEU A 229 0.14 0.84 1.77
C LEU A 229 -0.64 1.92 2.50
N VAL A 230 -0.12 2.36 3.65
CA VAL A 230 -0.76 3.38 4.49
C VAL A 230 0.23 4.49 4.74
N VAL A 231 -0.22 5.73 4.55
CA VAL A 231 0.59 6.92 4.82
C VAL A 231 -0.13 7.84 5.78
N PHE A 232 0.61 8.52 6.65
CA PHE A 232 0.08 9.47 7.61
C PHE A 232 0.84 10.79 7.56
N PHE A 233 0.10 11.91 7.47
CA PHE A 233 0.65 13.27 7.41
C PHE A 233 0.40 14.00 8.75
N PRO A 234 1.40 14.12 9.64
CA PRO A 234 1.24 14.79 10.94
C PRO A 234 0.93 16.28 10.81
N THR A 235 1.49 16.96 9.81
CA THR A 235 1.42 18.42 9.61
C THR A 235 0.45 18.84 8.50
N LYS A 236 -0.50 17.97 8.12
CA LYS A 236 -1.47 18.24 7.03
C LYS A 236 -2.19 19.58 7.20
N ALA A 237 -2.67 19.85 8.41
CA ALA A 237 -3.45 21.06 8.69
C ALA A 237 -2.63 22.33 8.39
N SER A 238 -1.40 22.43 8.88
CA SER A 238 -0.54 23.58 8.60
C SER A 238 -0.19 23.71 7.10
N TYR A 239 0.00 22.59 6.40
CA TYR A 239 0.30 22.61 4.97
C TYR A 239 -0.85 23.17 4.13
N VAL A 240 -2.07 22.67 4.34
CA VAL A 240 -3.28 23.12 3.64
C VAL A 240 -3.59 24.60 3.94
N TRP A 241 -3.34 25.04 5.18
CA TRP A 241 -3.53 26.45 5.55
C TRP A 241 -2.45 27.38 5.00
N GLY A 242 -1.22 26.88 4.79
CA GLY A 242 -0.09 27.68 4.30
C GLY A 242 -0.34 28.29 2.92
N SER A 243 -0.98 27.58 2.00
CA SER A 243 -1.31 28.10 0.67
C SER A 243 -2.33 29.26 0.72
N VAL A 244 -3.26 29.20 1.67
CA VAL A 244 -4.28 30.25 1.86
C VAL A 244 -3.66 31.52 2.42
N TRP A 245 -2.77 31.39 3.42
CA TRP A 245 -2.02 32.53 3.97
C TRP A 245 -1.10 33.20 2.95
N LYS A 246 -0.42 32.42 2.10
CA LYS A 246 0.37 32.99 1.00
C LYS A 246 -0.47 33.86 0.08
N THR A 247 -1.68 33.40 -0.27
CA THR A 247 -2.59 34.14 -1.16
C THR A 247 -3.14 35.41 -0.49
N LEU A 248 -3.43 35.35 0.81
CA LEU A 248 -3.90 36.51 1.59
C LEU A 248 -2.80 37.55 1.84
N LEU A 249 -1.54 37.14 1.93
CA LEU A 249 -0.40 38.05 2.15
C LEU A 249 0.24 38.54 0.84
N SER A 250 0.00 37.86 -0.28
CA SER A 250 0.51 38.26 -1.61
C SER A 250 -0.45 39.17 -2.39
N GLY A 251 -1.70 39.30 -1.95
CA GLY A 251 -2.72 40.16 -2.55
C GLY A 251 -2.88 41.47 -1.78
#